data_AF-A0A6M6JDE5-F1
#
_entry.id   AF-A0A6M6JDE5-F1
#
_cell.length_a   1.000
_cell.length_b   1.000
_cell.length_c   1.000
_cell.angle_alpha   90.00
_cell.angle_beta   90.00
_cell.angle_gamma   90.00
#
_symmetry.space_group_name_H-M   'P 1'
#
loop_
_entity.id
_entity.type
_entity.pdbx_description
1 polymer ?
#
loop_
_entity_poly.entity_id
_entity_poly.type
_entity_poly.pdbx_seq_one_letter_code
_entity_poly.pdbx_strand_id
1 'polypeptide(L)'
;MADVTVKVDPQHLQKLARPTQQVAAISELTWNGLDADATLVEVMFDRIDLQGIGTILVVDNGFGIEHSLCSSAFSSLGGSWKPRLA
;
A
#
# COMPACT_ATOMS: atom_id res chain seq x y z
N MET A 1 5.34 -7.70 32.30
CA MET A 1 5.14 -8.20 30.92
C MET A 1 6.30 -7.67 30.10
N ALA A 2 6.94 -8.51 29.28
CA ALA A 2 8.05 -8.09 28.43
C ALA A 2 7.50 -7.80 27.04
N ASP A 3 7.83 -6.63 26.49
CA ASP A 3 7.46 -6.28 25.12
C ASP A 3 8.29 -7.11 24.14
N VAL A 4 7.61 -7.77 23.20
CA VAL A 4 8.25 -8.55 22.13
C VAL A 4 8.11 -7.77 20.83
N THR A 5 9.22 -7.30 20.29
CA THR A 5 9.25 -6.67 18.96
C THR A 5 9.21 -7.73 17.88
N VAL A 6 8.05 -7.89 17.24
CA VAL A 6 7.88 -8.77 16.08
C VAL A 6 8.53 -8.10 14.87
N LYS A 7 9.51 -8.79 14.26
CA LYS A 7 10.09 -8.40 12.97
C LYS A 7 9.43 -9.20 11.87
N VAL A 8 9.07 -8.54 10.77
CA VAL A 8 8.49 -9.21 9.61
C VAL A 8 9.60 -9.95 8.87
N ASP A 9 9.42 -11.26 8.74
CA ASP A 9 10.30 -12.11 7.94
C ASP A 9 10.05 -11.88 6.43
N PRO A 10 11.10 -11.77 5.59
CA PRO A 10 10.97 -11.61 4.14
C PRO A 10 10.14 -12.70 3.44
N GLN A 11 10.09 -13.92 3.98
CA GLN A 11 9.25 -15.01 3.45
C GLN A 11 7.77 -14.75 3.73
N HIS A 12 7.44 -14.00 4.79
CA HIS A 12 6.08 -13.57 5.07
C HIS A 12 5.61 -12.51 4.06
N LEU A 13 6.49 -11.58 3.69
CA LEU A 13 6.26 -10.61 2.59
C LEU A 13 5.95 -11.31 1.27
N GLN A 14 6.70 -12.36 0.91
CA GLN A 14 6.45 -13.13 -0.31
C GLN A 14 5.07 -13.82 -0.31
N LYS A 15 4.57 -14.25 0.85
CA LYS A 15 3.23 -14.84 0.96
C LYS A 15 2.11 -13.82 0.78
N LEU A 16 2.36 -12.54 1.11
CA LEU A 16 1.42 -11.44 0.90
C LEU A 16 1.50 -10.90 -0.54
N ALA A 17 2.69 -10.88 -1.14
CA ALA A 17 2.93 -10.39 -2.49
C ALA A 17 2.76 -11.48 -3.58
N ARG A 18 1.79 -12.38 -3.41
CA ARG A 18 1.55 -13.44 -4.41
C ARG A 18 1.00 -12.85 -5.71
N PRO A 19 1.34 -13.45 -6.87
CA PRO A 19 0.79 -13.01 -8.16
C PRO A 19 -0.74 -12.94 -8.16
N THR A 20 -1.45 -13.86 -7.53
CA THR A 20 -2.92 -13.84 -7.49
C THR A 20 -3.55 -12.61 -6.81
N GLN A 21 -2.76 -11.76 -6.15
CA GLN A 21 -3.24 -10.60 -5.40
C GLN A 21 -3.06 -9.26 -6.14
N GLN A 22 -2.71 -9.25 -7.43
CA GLN A 22 -2.46 -8.00 -8.18
C GLN A 22 -3.60 -6.98 -8.07
N VAL A 23 -4.84 -7.42 -8.33
CA VAL A 23 -6.02 -6.52 -8.25
C VAL A 23 -6.26 -6.05 -6.83
N ALA A 24 -6.09 -6.93 -5.84
CA ALA A 24 -6.20 -6.55 -4.43
C ALA A 24 -5.13 -5.52 -4.05
N ALA A 25 -3.89 -5.69 -4.49
CA ALA A 25 -2.80 -4.75 -4.23
C ALA A 25 -3.09 -3.36 -4.83
N ILE A 26 -3.57 -3.29 -6.07
CA ILE A 26 -4.00 -2.02 -6.68
C ILE A 26 -5.16 -1.42 -5.87
N SER A 27 -6.14 -2.24 -5.46
CA SER A 27 -7.28 -1.78 -4.67
C SER A 27 -6.87 -1.22 -3.31
N GLU A 28 -5.90 -1.82 -2.62
CA GLU A 28 -5.36 -1.30 -1.35
C GLU A 28 -4.70 0.06 -1.56
N LEU A 29 -3.93 0.23 -2.64
CA LEU A 29 -3.36 1.54 -2.98
C LEU A 29 -4.44 2.57 -3.31
N THR A 30 -5.49 2.18 -4.02
CA THR A 30 -6.64 3.06 -4.27
C THR A 30 -7.35 3.45 -2.98
N TRP A 31 -7.55 2.50 -2.07
CA TRP A 31 -8.12 2.77 -0.75
C TRP A 31 -7.25 3.69 0.10
N ASN A 32 -5.92 3.57 0.04
CA ASN A 32 -5.03 4.51 0.72
C ASN A 32 -5.21 5.94 0.23
N GLY A 33 -5.43 6.15 -1.08
CA GLY A 33 -5.77 7.46 -1.64
C GLY A 33 -7.11 7.99 -1.11
N LEU A 34 -8.16 7.15 -1.12
CA LEU A 34 -9.47 7.51 -0.57
C LEU A 34 -9.40 7.85 0.93
N ASP A 35 -8.58 7.11 1.68
CA ASP A 35 -8.32 7.33 3.10
C ASP A 35 -7.57 8.64 3.38
N ALA A 36 -6.87 9.18 2.38
CA ALA A 36 -6.24 10.50 2.40
C ALA A 36 -7.19 11.59 1.87
N ASP A 37 -8.51 11.33 1.86
CA ASP A 37 -9.56 12.22 1.38
C ASP A 37 -9.40 12.63 -0.11
N ALA A 38 -8.77 11.77 -0.92
CA ALA A 38 -8.69 12.02 -2.37
C ALA A 38 -10.07 12.03 -3.01
N THR A 39 -10.26 12.98 -3.94
CA THR A 39 -11.47 13.05 -4.79
C THR A 39 -11.28 12.35 -6.13
N LEU A 40 -10.03 12.10 -6.50
CA LEU A 40 -9.62 11.40 -7.70
C LEU A 40 -8.45 10.48 -7.36
N VAL A 41 -8.55 9.23 -7.82
CA VAL A 41 -7.45 8.28 -7.84
C VAL A 41 -7.35 7.70 -9.24
N GLU A 42 -6.22 7.93 -9.91
CA GLU A 42 -5.94 7.45 -11.26
C GLU A 42 -5.03 6.22 -11.22
N VAL A 43 -5.42 5.19 -11.97
CA VAL A 43 -4.60 3.98 -12.15
C VAL A 43 -4.19 3.90 -13.61
N MET A 44 -2.91 4.07 -13.88
CA MET A 44 -2.33 4.05 -15.21
C MET A 44 -1.45 2.82 -15.40
N PHE A 45 -1.53 2.23 -16.58
CA PHE A 45 -0.72 1.08 -16.98
C PHE A 45 0.20 1.50 -18.13
N ASP A 46 1.48 1.63 -17.83
CA ASP A 46 2.48 1.88 -18.86
C ASP A 46 2.93 0.55 -19.48
N ARG A 47 2.78 0.45 -20.79
CA ARG A 47 3.01 -0.79 -21.54
C ARG A 47 4.32 -0.71 -22.29
N ILE A 48 5.09 -1.80 -22.23
CA ILE A 48 6.34 -1.96 -22.98
C ILE A 48 6.09 -2.61 -24.34
N ASP A 49 7.11 -2.60 -25.21
CA ASP A 49 7.06 -3.04 -26.62
C ASP A 49 6.38 -4.41 -26.86
N LEU A 50 6.46 -5.34 -25.90
CA LEU A 50 5.83 -6.67 -25.98
C LEU A 50 4.41 -6.72 -25.38
N GLN A 51 3.72 -5.58 -25.26
CA GLN A 51 2.42 -5.41 -24.59
C GLN A 51 2.36 -5.83 -23.10
N GLY A 52 3.50 -6.15 -22.51
CA GLY A 52 3.64 -6.34 -21.07
C GLY A 52 3.38 -5.04 -20.33
N ILE A 53 2.94 -5.14 -19.07
CA ILE A 53 2.86 -4.00 -18.17
C ILE A 53 4.25 -3.81 -17.59
N GLY A 54 4.90 -2.69 -17.91
CA GLY A 54 6.19 -2.32 -17.33
C GLY A 54 6.02 -1.62 -15.98
N THR A 55 5.05 -0.70 -15.93
CA THR A 55 4.78 0.10 -14.73
C THR A 55 3.28 0.20 -14.49
N ILE A 56 2.87 0.12 -13.23
CA ILE A 56 1.54 0.49 -12.77
C ILE A 56 1.70 1.71 -11.87
N LEU A 57 1.06 2.82 -12.24
CA LEU A 57 1.10 4.06 -11.47
C LEU A 57 -0.28 4.27 -10.84
N VAL A 58 -0.32 4.40 -9.51
CA VAL A 58 -1.52 4.80 -8.75
C VAL A 58 -1.24 6.19 -8.20
N VAL A 59 -2.01 7.18 -8.65
CA VAL A 59 -1.83 8.59 -8.29
C VAL A 59 -3.13 9.11 -7.71
N ASP A 60 -3.09 9.66 -6.51
CA ASP A 60 -4.21 10.32 -5.88
C ASP A 60 -3.96 11.83 -5.69
N ASN A 61 -5.03 12.58 -5.47
CA ASN A 61 -4.97 14.00 -5.15
C ASN A 61 -5.35 14.30 -3.68
N GLY A 62 -5.14 13.35 -2.77
CA GLY A 62 -5.43 13.48 -1.36
C GLY A 62 -4.39 14.32 -0.60
N PHE A 63 -4.51 14.34 0.72
CA PHE A 63 -3.62 15.11 1.59
C PHE A 63 -2.19 14.57 1.67
N GLY A 64 -1.96 13.35 1.16
CA GLY A 64 -0.67 12.68 1.22
C GLY A 64 -0.29 12.20 2.62
N ILE A 65 0.99 11.88 2.79
CA ILE A 65 1.55 11.40 4.06
C ILE A 65 2.48 12.48 4.62
N GLU A 66 2.26 12.87 5.86
CA GLU A 66 3.14 13.81 6.56
C GLU A 66 4.54 13.17 6.72
N HIS A 67 5.59 13.93 6.43
CA HIS A 67 6.94 13.38 6.31
C HIS A 67 7.42 12.67 7.58
N SER A 68 7.03 13.15 8.77
CA SER A 68 7.40 12.48 10.04
C SER A 68 6.78 11.09 10.19
N LEU A 69 5.65 10.83 9.53
CA LEU A 69 4.92 9.55 9.58
C LEU A 69 5.35 8.57 8.49
N CYS A 70 6.07 9.02 7.46
CA CYS A 70 6.50 8.16 6.34
C CYS A 70 7.25 6.91 6.82
N SER A 71 8.24 7.08 7.70
CA SER A 71 9.01 5.93 8.19
C SER A 71 8.14 4.91 8.92
N SER A 72 7.16 5.35 9.69
CA SER A 72 6.23 4.44 10.37
C SER A 72 5.25 3.77 9.41
N ALA A 73 4.70 4.53 8.45
CA ALA A 73 3.70 4.06 7.50
C ALA A 73 4.22 2.92 6.61
N PHE A 74 5.51 2.94 6.25
CA PHE A 74 6.13 1.89 5.44
C PHE A 74 6.78 0.77 6.27
N SER A 75 6.83 0.90 7.60
CA SER A 75 7.47 -0.10 8.48
C SER A 75 6.50 -1.18 8.98
N SER A 76 5.19 -0.90 8.98
CA SER A 76 4.17 -1.82 9.47
C SER A 76 3.54 -2.62 8.31
N LEU A 77 3.36 -3.93 8.52
CA LEU A 77 2.59 -4.80 7.64
C LEU A 77 1.31 -5.23 8.37
N GLY A 78 0.17 -4.68 7.94
CA GLY A 78 -1.16 -5.04 8.47
C GLY A 78 -1.65 -4.23 9.67
N GLY A 79 -1.00 -3.10 10.00
CA GLY A 79 -1.47 -2.16 11.02
C GLY A 79 -2.01 -0.88 10.40
N SER A 80 -3.31 -0.63 10.51
CA SER A 80 -3.90 0.68 10.21
C SER A 80 -3.60 1.65 11.35
N TRP A 81 -3.27 2.90 11.03
CA TRP A 81 -3.19 3.98 12.02
C TRP A 81 -4.56 4.38 12.56
N LYS A 82 -5.64 3.98 11.87
CA LYS A 82 -7.01 4.31 12.25
C LYS A 82 -7.39 3.51 13.49
N PRO A 83 -7.86 4.19 14.56
CA PRO A 83 -8.45 3.50 15.70
C PRO A 83 -9.58 2.60 15.19
N ARG A 84 -9.52 1.32 15.52
CA ARG A 84 -10.65 0.43 15.26
C ARG A 84 -11.78 0.93 16.16
N LEU A 85 -12.84 1.49 15.56
CA LEU A 85 -14.04 1.84 16.32
C LEU A 85 -14.54 0.56 17.00
N ALA A 86 -14.63 0.63 18.33
CA ALA A 86 -15.13 -0.45 19.18
C ALA A 86 -16.65 -0.58 19.07
#